data_AF-A0A930KIP6-F1
#
_entry.id   AF-A0A930KIP6-F1
#
_cell.length_a   1.000
_cell.length_b   1.000
_cell.length_c   1.000
_cell.angle_alpha   90.00
_cell.angle_beta   90.00
_cell.angle_gamma   90.00
#
_symmetry.space_group_name_H-M   'P 1'
#
loop_
_entity.id
_entity.type
_entity.pdbx_description
1 polymer ?
#
loop_
_entity_poly.entity_id
_entity_poly.type
_entity_poly.pdbx_seq_one_letter_code
_entity_poly.pdbx_strand_id
1 'polypeptide(L)'
;AGETNWCNENRGTAPERNGMYGTENGWFWLPGESDAKFTDKGWFWHPGCEPMSAERTFQMYLETVGRNATLILNCPPDRSGRIPQNQVNRLKEFGTMLKSRFKTNLAKTATLEATNTRANGATRTYVVNNLIDENPDTYWAAEDDVKDVTLTFKWNSPQTVRYVTLQEYVRLGQRVKSFSIEYTTDGSTWKPLANKVKQTTIGYKRIIPLNGSTANSYGSGFEAKAIRIHIKDAKACPVMSDIAIY
;
A
#
# COMPACT_ATOMS: atom_id res chain seq x y z
N ALA A 1 -0.90 12.44 -6.17
CA ALA A 1 -1.34 11.47 -5.14
C ALA A 1 -0.72 11.84 -3.80
N GLY A 2 -1.47 11.72 -2.70
CA GLY A 2 -1.10 12.18 -1.36
C GLY A 2 -0.10 11.29 -0.60
N GLU A 3 0.33 11.78 0.56
CA GLU A 3 1.26 11.13 1.48
C GLU A 3 0.60 9.97 2.24
N THR A 4 1.42 9.03 2.72
CA THR A 4 1.01 7.96 3.64
C THR A 4 0.91 8.51 5.07
N ASN A 5 -0.02 8.01 5.86
CA ASN A 5 -0.19 8.40 7.26
C ASN A 5 0.89 7.76 8.18
N TRP A 6 1.42 8.52 9.13
CA TRP A 6 2.06 7.97 10.33
C TRP A 6 0.98 7.54 11.32
N CYS A 7 1.07 6.32 11.87
CA CYS A 7 0.16 5.88 12.93
C CYS A 7 0.40 6.60 14.26
N ASN A 8 1.58 7.19 14.44
CA ASN A 8 1.95 7.89 15.66
C ASN A 8 1.28 9.27 15.72
N GLU A 9 0.79 9.67 16.90
CA GLU A 9 0.18 10.98 17.12
C GLU A 9 0.36 11.46 18.58
N ASN A 10 0.18 12.76 18.82
CA ASN A 10 0.13 13.36 20.16
C ASN A 10 -1.31 13.68 20.55
N ARG A 11 -1.79 13.08 21.66
CA ARG A 11 -3.16 13.25 22.13
C ARG A 11 -3.45 14.70 22.51
N GLY A 12 -4.55 15.26 22.00
CA GLY A 12 -5.06 16.58 22.39
C GLY A 12 -4.37 17.79 21.76
N THR A 13 -3.32 17.59 20.96
CA THR A 13 -2.52 18.69 20.36
C THR A 13 -2.40 18.63 18.85
N ALA A 14 -2.94 17.60 18.20
CA ALA A 14 -2.91 17.48 16.75
C ALA A 14 -3.97 18.39 16.10
N PRO A 15 -3.57 19.36 15.25
CA PRO A 15 -4.53 20.13 14.46
C PRO A 15 -5.38 19.19 13.59
N GLU A 16 -6.62 19.56 13.24
CA GLU A 16 -7.49 18.73 12.38
C GLU A 16 -6.81 18.30 11.07
N ARG A 17 -5.98 19.19 10.50
CA ARG A 17 -5.14 18.92 9.32
C ARG A 17 -4.08 17.81 9.50
N ASN A 18 -3.70 17.47 10.73
CA ASN A 18 -2.73 16.41 11.02
C ASN A 18 -3.34 15.02 10.90
N GLY A 19 -4.66 14.86 11.06
CA GLY A 19 -5.31 13.55 10.99
C GLY A 19 -5.12 12.80 9.65
N MET A 20 -4.72 13.53 8.60
CA MET A 20 -4.42 12.98 7.27
C MET A 20 -2.97 12.45 7.11
N TYR A 21 -2.07 12.82 8.02
CA TYR A 21 -0.61 12.59 7.86
C TYR A 21 0.06 12.00 9.10
N GLY A 22 -0.54 12.20 10.29
CA GLY A 22 -0.01 11.79 11.58
C GLY A 22 1.25 12.56 11.97
N THR A 23 1.88 12.11 13.04
CA THR A 23 3.09 12.71 13.60
C THR A 23 4.17 11.64 13.77
N GLU A 24 5.25 11.71 12.98
CA GLU A 24 6.36 10.73 13.01
C GLU A 24 6.87 10.42 14.43
N ASN A 25 7.00 11.46 15.26
CA ASN A 25 7.48 11.39 16.64
C ASN A 25 6.36 11.44 17.69
N GLY A 26 5.13 11.12 17.29
CA GLY A 26 3.99 11.01 18.20
C GLY A 26 4.18 9.86 19.20
N TRP A 27 3.65 10.06 20.41
CA TRP A 27 3.80 9.12 21.53
C TRP A 27 2.71 8.04 21.57
N PHE A 28 1.57 8.27 20.93
CA PHE A 28 0.45 7.34 20.90
C PHE A 28 0.30 6.72 19.52
N TRP A 29 0.03 5.41 19.46
CA TRP A 29 -0.34 4.73 18.22
C TRP A 29 -1.83 4.89 17.96
N LEU A 30 -2.20 5.85 17.13
CA LEU A 30 -3.58 6.21 16.76
C LEU A 30 -3.72 6.13 15.23
N PRO A 31 -3.90 4.92 14.65
CA PRO A 31 -3.99 4.75 13.21
C PRO A 31 -5.20 5.48 12.62
N GLY A 32 -5.03 6.00 11.40
CA GLY A 32 -6.10 6.73 10.73
C GLY A 32 -7.26 5.82 10.29
N GLU A 33 -8.48 6.30 10.52
CA GLU A 33 -9.70 5.76 9.92
C GLU A 33 -10.24 6.77 8.92
N SER A 34 -10.54 6.31 7.70
CA SER A 34 -11.10 7.15 6.64
C SER A 34 -12.53 6.76 6.38
N ASP A 35 -13.46 7.64 6.76
CA ASP A 35 -14.88 7.50 6.49
C ASP A 35 -15.23 8.02 5.10
N ALA A 36 -16.08 7.27 4.39
CA ALA A 36 -16.49 7.64 3.05
C ALA A 36 -17.97 7.34 2.80
N LYS A 37 -18.60 8.19 2.01
CA LYS A 37 -19.97 7.99 1.52
C LYS A 37 -19.93 7.21 0.21
N PHE A 38 -20.73 6.16 0.11
CA PHE A 38 -20.87 5.42 -1.14
C PHE A 38 -21.84 6.07 -2.12
N THR A 39 -22.65 7.04 -1.69
CA THR A 39 -23.64 7.72 -2.55
C THR A 39 -23.32 9.20 -2.73
N ASP A 40 -23.74 9.76 -3.86
CA ASP A 40 -23.54 11.17 -4.24
C ASP A 40 -24.33 12.19 -3.40
N LYS A 41 -25.37 11.74 -2.68
CA LYS A 41 -26.28 12.62 -1.91
C LYS A 41 -26.07 12.66 -0.39
N GLY A 42 -25.12 11.93 0.18
CA GLY A 42 -24.85 12.03 1.62
C GLY A 42 -24.64 10.69 2.34
N TRP A 43 -24.75 10.75 3.67
CA TRP A 43 -24.65 9.60 4.57
C TRP A 43 -25.94 8.79 4.64
N PHE A 44 -27.09 9.45 4.50
CA PHE A 44 -28.39 8.81 4.44
C PHE A 44 -28.82 8.60 3.00
N TRP A 45 -29.72 7.66 2.78
CA TRP A 45 -30.32 7.46 1.47
C TRP A 45 -31.25 8.63 1.13
N HIS A 46 -31.20 9.08 -0.13
CA HIS A 46 -32.07 10.11 -0.66
C HIS A 46 -32.71 9.62 -1.97
N PRO A 47 -33.98 10.00 -2.28
CA PRO A 47 -34.58 9.69 -3.56
C PRO A 47 -33.69 10.12 -4.74
N GLY A 48 -33.45 9.17 -5.66
CA GLY A 48 -32.59 9.34 -6.83
C GLY A 48 -31.11 9.60 -6.50
N CYS A 49 -30.60 9.15 -5.35
CA CYS A 49 -29.15 9.08 -5.14
C CYS A 49 -28.54 7.95 -5.96
N GLU A 50 -27.34 8.17 -6.48
CA GLU A 50 -26.59 7.14 -7.20
C GLU A 50 -25.34 6.73 -6.40
N PRO A 51 -24.93 5.45 -6.46
CA PRO A 51 -23.67 5.03 -5.88
C PRO A 51 -22.48 5.57 -6.69
N MET A 52 -21.38 5.83 -5.99
CA MET A 52 -20.07 6.10 -6.58
C MET A 52 -19.69 4.98 -7.55
N SER A 53 -18.98 5.31 -8.63
CA SER A 53 -18.52 4.28 -9.58
C SER A 53 -17.53 3.30 -8.93
N ALA A 54 -17.37 2.12 -9.54
CA ALA A 54 -16.45 1.10 -9.04
C ALA A 54 -15.00 1.62 -9.08
N GLU A 55 -14.65 2.38 -10.12
CA GLU A 55 -13.35 3.07 -10.22
C GLU A 55 -13.16 4.12 -9.14
N ARG A 56 -14.18 4.96 -8.87
CA ARG A 56 -14.07 5.95 -7.80
C ARG A 56 -13.91 5.27 -6.44
N THR A 57 -14.59 4.15 -6.22
CA THR A 57 -14.49 3.36 -4.99
C THR A 57 -13.12 2.68 -4.87
N PHE A 58 -12.56 2.17 -5.97
CA PHE A 58 -11.19 1.66 -6.01
C PHE A 58 -10.14 2.76 -5.80
N GLN A 59 -10.37 3.96 -6.36
CA GLN A 59 -9.54 5.12 -6.08
C GLN A 59 -9.56 5.46 -4.58
N MET A 60 -10.73 5.46 -3.93
CA MET A 60 -10.83 5.66 -2.47
C MET A 60 -10.03 4.60 -1.71
N TYR A 61 -10.10 3.33 -2.10
CA TYR A 61 -9.30 2.25 -1.50
C TYR A 61 -7.79 2.51 -1.62
N LEU A 62 -7.29 2.94 -2.78
CA LEU A 62 -5.87 3.31 -2.95
C LEU A 62 -5.49 4.56 -2.15
N GLU A 63 -6.43 5.48 -1.94
CA GLU A 63 -6.23 6.75 -1.24
C GLU A 63 -6.36 6.62 0.29
N THR A 64 -6.80 5.47 0.80
CA THR A 64 -7.04 5.19 2.23
C THR A 64 -6.27 3.93 2.67
N VAL A 65 -6.79 2.72 2.36
CA VAL A 65 -6.12 1.43 2.63
C VAL A 65 -4.73 1.37 2.01
N GLY A 66 -4.57 1.91 0.81
CA GLY A 66 -3.27 2.05 0.16
C GLY A 66 -2.34 3.09 0.78
N ARG A 67 -2.73 3.76 1.86
CA ARG A 67 -1.99 4.86 2.53
C ARG A 67 -1.95 4.72 4.05
N ASN A 68 -1.96 3.49 4.56
CA ASN A 68 -1.88 3.20 5.99
C ASN A 68 -3.06 3.75 6.81
N ALA A 69 -4.27 3.64 6.28
CA ALA A 69 -5.52 3.93 6.98
C ALA A 69 -6.55 2.82 6.74
N THR A 70 -7.58 2.73 7.58
CA THR A 70 -8.76 1.90 7.27
C THR A 70 -9.72 2.69 6.37
N LEU A 71 -10.57 1.96 5.62
CA LEU A 71 -11.68 2.55 4.87
C LEU A 71 -13.00 2.05 5.47
N ILE A 72 -13.78 2.96 6.05
CA ILE A 72 -15.15 2.68 6.48
C ILE A 72 -16.13 3.31 5.47
N LEU A 73 -16.66 2.45 4.59
CA LEU A 73 -17.52 2.88 3.49
C LEU A 73 -19.01 2.74 3.87
N ASN A 74 -19.67 3.88 4.06
CA ASN A 74 -21.10 3.94 4.36
C ASN A 74 -21.95 3.62 3.13
N CYS A 75 -22.80 2.60 3.25
CA CYS A 75 -23.77 2.18 2.24
C CYS A 75 -25.18 2.31 2.82
N PRO A 76 -25.95 3.37 2.49
CA PRO A 76 -27.19 3.65 3.19
C PRO A 76 -28.36 2.77 2.71
N PRO A 77 -29.10 2.11 3.62
CA PRO A 77 -30.40 1.50 3.31
C PRO A 77 -31.44 2.55 2.89
N ASP A 78 -32.37 2.16 2.02
CA ASP A 78 -33.52 3.01 1.66
C ASP A 78 -34.70 2.85 2.63
N ARG A 79 -35.85 3.47 2.30
CA ARG A 79 -37.07 3.42 3.13
C ARG A 79 -37.67 2.02 3.29
N SER A 80 -37.25 1.04 2.50
CA SER A 80 -37.63 -0.37 2.68
C SER A 80 -36.80 -1.09 3.76
N GLY A 81 -35.77 -0.41 4.30
CA GLY A 81 -34.82 -1.01 5.24
C GLY A 81 -33.80 -1.92 4.59
N ARG A 82 -33.62 -1.84 3.26
CA ARG A 82 -32.68 -2.66 2.48
C ARG A 82 -31.66 -1.79 1.75
N ILE A 83 -30.49 -2.35 1.45
CA ILE A 83 -29.53 -1.72 0.54
C ILE A 83 -30.10 -1.79 -0.89
N PRO A 84 -30.24 -0.65 -1.59
CA PRO A 84 -30.72 -0.63 -2.97
C PRO A 84 -29.91 -1.51 -3.93
N GLN A 85 -30.57 -2.14 -4.90
CA GLN A 85 -29.92 -3.11 -5.80
C GLN A 85 -28.80 -2.49 -6.65
N ASN A 86 -28.91 -1.22 -7.05
CA ASN A 86 -27.84 -0.51 -7.77
C ASN A 86 -26.58 -0.37 -6.91
N GLN A 87 -26.71 -0.09 -5.61
CA GLN A 87 -25.58 -0.08 -4.67
C GLN A 87 -24.96 -1.48 -4.54
N VAL A 88 -25.77 -2.53 -4.38
CA VAL A 88 -25.29 -3.93 -4.31
C VAL A 88 -24.49 -4.32 -5.56
N ASN A 89 -25.00 -4.00 -6.75
CA ASN A 89 -24.32 -4.29 -8.01
C ASN A 89 -22.98 -3.57 -8.10
N ARG A 90 -22.95 -2.30 -7.71
CA ARG A 90 -21.73 -1.49 -7.71
C ARG A 90 -20.67 -2.00 -6.73
N LEU A 91 -21.07 -2.47 -5.55
CA LEU A 91 -20.16 -3.12 -4.60
C LEU A 91 -19.59 -4.43 -5.16
N LYS A 92 -20.38 -5.21 -5.92
CA LYS A 92 -19.88 -6.42 -6.62
C LYS A 92 -18.89 -6.08 -7.72
N GLU A 93 -19.13 -5.01 -8.49
CA GLU A 93 -18.17 -4.50 -9.48
C GLU A 93 -16.84 -4.11 -8.81
N PHE A 94 -16.90 -3.34 -7.72
CA PHE A 94 -15.72 -2.97 -6.95
C PHE A 94 -14.98 -4.19 -6.38
N GLY A 95 -15.71 -5.16 -5.81
CA GLY A 95 -15.12 -6.41 -5.33
C GLY A 95 -14.44 -7.22 -6.43
N THR A 96 -15.02 -7.23 -7.64
CA THR A 96 -14.42 -7.85 -8.83
C THR A 96 -13.13 -7.13 -9.23
N MET A 97 -13.13 -5.79 -9.22
CA MET A 97 -11.92 -5.00 -9.50
C MET A 97 -10.80 -5.26 -8.50
N LEU A 98 -11.08 -5.30 -7.19
CA LEU A 98 -10.07 -5.65 -6.19
C LEU A 98 -9.44 -7.01 -6.47
N LYS A 99 -10.28 -8.02 -6.70
CA LYS A 99 -9.83 -9.39 -6.96
C LYS A 99 -9.04 -9.52 -8.27
N SER A 100 -9.43 -8.80 -9.32
CA SER A 100 -8.76 -8.91 -10.62
C SER A 100 -7.45 -8.15 -10.67
N ARG A 101 -7.40 -6.94 -10.10
CA ARG A 101 -6.21 -6.08 -10.13
C ARG A 101 -5.08 -6.54 -9.21
N PHE A 102 -5.43 -7.25 -8.13
CA PHE A 102 -4.48 -7.81 -7.17
C PHE A 102 -4.44 -9.35 -7.22
N LYS A 103 -4.81 -9.95 -8.37
CA LYS A 103 -4.98 -11.40 -8.50
C LYS A 103 -3.68 -12.18 -8.37
N THR A 104 -2.63 -11.74 -9.05
CA THR A 104 -1.39 -12.49 -9.21
C THR A 104 -0.24 -11.68 -8.65
N ASN A 105 0.35 -12.13 -7.55
CA ASN A 105 1.58 -11.55 -7.02
C ASN A 105 2.79 -12.05 -7.83
N LEU A 106 3.24 -11.23 -8.78
CA LEU A 106 4.42 -11.47 -9.62
C LEU A 106 5.72 -11.51 -8.82
N ALA A 107 5.77 -10.95 -7.60
CA ALA A 107 6.97 -11.03 -6.76
C ALA A 107 7.31 -12.49 -6.39
N LYS A 108 6.31 -13.39 -6.34
CA LYS A 108 6.50 -14.81 -6.00
C LYS A 108 7.26 -15.60 -7.08
N THR A 109 7.34 -15.07 -8.30
CA THR A 109 8.09 -15.69 -9.41
C THR A 109 9.43 -15.00 -9.67
N ALA A 110 9.77 -13.98 -8.88
CA ALA A 110 11.02 -13.26 -8.98
C ALA A 110 12.13 -13.95 -8.16
N THR A 111 13.37 -13.78 -8.60
CA THR A 111 14.55 -13.96 -7.74
C THR A 111 14.74 -12.67 -6.93
N LEU A 112 14.80 -12.81 -5.61
CA LEU A 112 14.92 -11.68 -4.69
C LEU A 112 16.35 -11.51 -4.21
N GLU A 113 16.78 -10.25 -4.13
CA GLU A 113 18.07 -9.86 -3.58
C GLU A 113 17.89 -8.65 -2.66
N ALA A 114 18.62 -8.63 -1.55
CA ALA A 114 18.71 -7.49 -0.65
C ALA A 114 20.17 -7.10 -0.45
N THR A 115 20.49 -5.80 -0.44
CA THR A 115 21.87 -5.34 -0.18
C THR A 115 22.33 -5.58 1.24
N ASN A 116 21.38 -5.79 2.16
CA ASN A 116 21.61 -6.20 3.53
C ASN A 116 20.52 -7.17 3.95
N THR A 117 20.84 -8.14 4.81
CA THR A 117 19.87 -9.00 5.46
C THR A 117 20.43 -9.37 6.81
N ARG A 118 19.58 -9.26 7.83
CA ARG A 118 19.95 -9.59 9.20
C ARG A 118 20.27 -11.06 9.35
N ALA A 119 21.32 -11.37 10.11
CA ALA A 119 21.63 -12.74 10.50
C ALA A 119 20.45 -13.37 11.26
N ASN A 120 20.18 -14.66 10.99
CA ASN A 120 19.09 -15.38 11.63
C ASN A 120 19.24 -15.36 13.16
N GLY A 121 18.13 -15.17 13.85
CA GLY A 121 18.06 -15.32 15.30
C GLY A 121 17.95 -16.80 15.70
N ALA A 122 18.01 -17.07 17.00
CA ALA A 122 17.92 -18.43 17.53
C ALA A 122 16.62 -19.16 17.15
N THR A 123 15.51 -18.43 17.00
CA THR A 123 14.17 -18.99 16.75
C THR A 123 13.46 -18.40 15.53
N ARG A 124 14.14 -17.54 14.74
CA ARG A 124 13.53 -16.91 13.56
C ARG A 124 14.56 -16.57 12.49
N THR A 125 14.12 -16.60 11.24
CA THR A 125 14.90 -16.13 10.09
C THR A 125 14.46 -14.73 9.66
N TYR A 126 15.36 -14.00 9.01
CA TYR A 126 15.06 -12.68 8.44
C TYR A 126 15.33 -12.63 6.93
N VAL A 127 15.33 -13.79 6.28
CA VAL A 127 15.73 -13.95 4.88
C VAL A 127 14.80 -13.16 3.96
N VAL A 128 15.32 -12.72 2.81
CA VAL A 128 14.59 -11.88 1.85
C VAL A 128 13.30 -12.54 1.33
N ASN A 129 13.24 -13.87 1.29
CA ASN A 129 12.07 -14.61 0.85
C ASN A 129 10.88 -14.53 1.82
N ASN A 130 11.09 -14.10 3.08
CA ASN A 130 9.99 -13.80 3.99
C ASN A 130 9.10 -12.66 3.46
N LEU A 131 9.57 -11.85 2.50
CA LEU A 131 8.78 -10.78 1.88
C LEU A 131 7.66 -11.28 0.96
N ILE A 132 7.68 -12.55 0.54
CA ILE A 132 6.78 -13.11 -0.48
C ILE A 132 6.18 -14.46 -0.07
N ASP A 133 6.31 -14.85 1.20
CA ASP A 133 5.82 -16.11 1.73
C ASP A 133 4.33 -16.08 2.14
N GLU A 134 3.73 -14.88 2.13
CA GLU A 134 2.34 -14.61 2.54
C GLU A 134 2.05 -15.02 4.00
N ASN A 135 3.07 -15.07 4.85
CA ASN A 135 2.95 -15.41 6.25
C ASN A 135 2.99 -14.14 7.14
N PRO A 136 1.91 -13.82 7.86
CA PRO A 136 1.85 -12.61 8.67
C PRO A 136 2.75 -12.62 9.91
N ASP A 137 3.37 -13.75 10.26
CA ASP A 137 4.22 -13.90 11.43
C ASP A 137 5.73 -13.88 11.10
N THR A 138 6.10 -13.98 9.82
CA THR A 138 7.48 -13.82 9.36
C THR A 138 7.71 -12.39 8.87
N TYR A 139 8.98 -12.00 8.76
CA TYR A 139 9.39 -10.72 8.17
C TYR A 139 10.84 -10.79 7.74
N TRP A 140 11.20 -9.98 6.76
CA TRP A 140 12.59 -9.65 6.46
C TRP A 140 13.03 -8.46 7.32
N ALA A 141 14.31 -8.44 7.69
CA ALA A 141 14.91 -7.34 8.43
C ALA A 141 16.32 -7.01 7.93
N ALA A 142 16.68 -5.74 8.00
CA ALA A 142 18.07 -5.33 7.94
C ALA A 142 18.78 -5.49 9.31
N GLU A 143 20.11 -5.52 9.29
CA GLU A 143 20.95 -5.45 10.49
C GLU A 143 20.69 -4.17 11.29
N ASP A 144 21.07 -4.18 12.56
CA ASP A 144 20.99 -2.98 13.39
C ASP A 144 21.80 -1.83 12.75
N ASP A 145 21.30 -0.61 12.93
CA ASP A 145 21.84 0.63 12.34
C ASP A 145 21.83 0.75 10.80
N VAL A 146 21.48 -0.31 10.06
CA VAL A 146 21.31 -0.24 8.60
C VAL A 146 19.92 0.32 8.26
N LYS A 147 19.89 1.56 7.76
CA LYS A 147 18.66 2.29 7.39
C LYS A 147 18.48 2.50 5.88
N ASP A 148 19.56 2.39 5.13
CA ASP A 148 19.58 2.43 3.67
C ASP A 148 19.73 1.01 3.14
N VAL A 149 18.76 0.55 2.35
CA VAL A 149 18.74 -0.82 1.84
C VAL A 149 17.93 -0.91 0.56
N THR A 150 18.41 -1.74 -0.35
CA THR A 150 17.77 -2.01 -1.62
C THR A 150 17.25 -3.43 -1.67
N LEU A 151 15.98 -3.58 -2.04
CA LEU A 151 15.29 -4.84 -2.31
C LEU A 151 15.04 -4.94 -3.81
N THR A 152 15.58 -5.95 -4.48
CA THR A 152 15.48 -6.14 -5.93
C THR A 152 14.74 -7.42 -6.25
N PHE A 153 13.78 -7.33 -7.16
CA PHE A 153 12.96 -8.42 -7.68
C PHE A 153 13.29 -8.59 -9.15
N LYS A 154 13.90 -9.72 -9.54
CA LYS A 154 14.33 -9.98 -10.93
C LYS A 154 13.53 -11.13 -11.52
N TRP A 155 13.06 -10.97 -12.76
CA TRP A 155 12.41 -12.03 -13.51
C TRP A 155 13.28 -12.48 -14.67
N ASN A 156 13.21 -13.77 -15.00
CA ASN A 156 13.89 -14.33 -16.17
C ASN A 156 13.33 -13.75 -17.49
N SER A 157 12.03 -13.48 -17.51
CA SER A 157 11.32 -12.85 -18.63
C SER A 157 10.62 -11.57 -18.14
N PRO A 158 10.54 -10.50 -18.96
CA PRO A 158 9.81 -9.30 -18.61
C PRO A 158 8.37 -9.59 -18.16
N GLN A 159 7.91 -8.83 -17.17
CA GLN A 159 6.55 -8.88 -16.63
C GLN A 159 5.86 -7.53 -16.81
N THR A 160 4.55 -7.52 -17.08
CA THR A 160 3.76 -6.29 -17.12
C THR A 160 3.28 -5.91 -15.71
N VAL A 161 3.92 -4.94 -15.07
CA VAL A 161 3.60 -4.52 -13.70
C VAL A 161 2.78 -3.22 -13.65
N ARG A 162 1.91 -3.09 -12.66
CA ARG A 162 0.95 -1.99 -12.44
C ARG A 162 0.93 -1.48 -11.01
N TYR A 163 1.13 -2.35 -10.03
CA TYR A 163 1.11 -1.96 -8.62
C TYR A 163 2.27 -2.58 -7.84
N VAL A 164 2.72 -1.85 -6.83
CA VAL A 164 3.56 -2.40 -5.76
C VAL A 164 2.84 -2.19 -4.44
N THR A 165 2.73 -3.24 -3.64
CA THR A 165 2.27 -3.18 -2.25
C THR A 165 3.46 -3.40 -1.33
N LEU A 166 3.57 -2.57 -0.30
CA LEU A 166 4.60 -2.64 0.73
C LEU A 166 3.93 -2.70 2.10
N GLN A 167 4.41 -3.57 2.98
CA GLN A 167 3.92 -3.71 4.35
C GLN A 167 5.09 -3.80 5.33
N GLU A 168 5.14 -2.90 6.31
CA GLU A 168 6.06 -3.03 7.45
C GLU A 168 5.51 -4.05 8.46
N TYR A 169 6.41 -4.71 9.20
CA TYR A 169 6.01 -5.54 10.34
C TYR A 169 5.66 -4.64 11.54
N VAL A 170 4.50 -3.96 11.46
CA VAL A 170 4.10 -2.88 12.39
C VAL A 170 3.94 -3.31 13.85
N ARG A 171 3.93 -4.61 14.15
CA ARG A 171 4.04 -5.11 15.54
C ARG A 171 5.33 -4.64 16.23
N LEU A 172 6.34 -4.24 15.46
CA LEU A 172 7.59 -3.65 15.94
C LEU A 172 7.73 -2.15 15.62
N GLY A 173 6.59 -1.48 15.38
CA GLY A 173 6.48 -0.07 15.04
C GLY A 173 6.61 0.25 13.55
N GLN A 174 6.26 1.48 13.19
CA GLN A 174 6.46 2.06 11.87
C GLN A 174 7.84 2.73 11.81
N ARG A 175 8.67 2.35 10.84
CA ARG A 175 10.09 2.73 10.78
C ARG A 175 10.43 3.49 9.52
N VAL A 176 10.00 3.04 8.35
CA VAL A 176 10.40 3.62 7.07
C VAL A 176 9.90 5.06 6.95
N LYS A 177 10.80 5.97 6.59
CA LYS A 177 10.50 7.40 6.40
C LYS A 177 10.40 7.78 4.93
N SER A 178 11.23 7.16 4.09
CA SER A 178 11.21 7.38 2.65
C SER A 178 11.76 6.20 1.87
N PHE A 179 11.28 6.03 0.64
CA PHE A 179 11.76 5.03 -0.29
C PHE A 179 11.76 5.56 -1.73
N SER A 180 12.26 4.76 -2.67
CA SER A 180 11.90 4.90 -4.08
C SER A 180 11.71 3.58 -4.79
N ILE A 181 11.01 3.65 -5.92
CA ILE A 181 10.81 2.52 -6.82
C ILE A 181 11.48 2.83 -8.15
N GLU A 182 12.25 1.88 -8.64
CA GLU A 182 12.88 1.91 -9.95
C GLU A 182 12.58 0.62 -10.71
N TYR A 183 12.69 0.66 -12.02
CA TYR A 183 12.54 -0.51 -12.87
C TYR A 183 13.57 -0.52 -13.99
N THR A 184 13.79 -1.70 -14.56
CA THR A 184 14.63 -1.88 -15.75
C THR A 184 13.96 -2.84 -16.72
N THR A 185 14.13 -2.58 -18.02
CA THR A 185 13.64 -3.43 -19.11
C THR A 185 14.72 -4.38 -19.65
N ASP A 186 15.99 -4.00 -19.52
CA ASP A 186 17.15 -4.73 -20.04
C ASP A 186 17.90 -5.51 -18.95
N GLY A 187 17.72 -5.13 -17.67
CA GLY A 187 18.40 -5.70 -16.51
C GLY A 187 19.61 -4.88 -16.05
N SER A 188 19.94 -3.78 -16.73
CA SER A 188 21.14 -2.96 -16.44
C SER A 188 20.80 -1.48 -16.27
N THR A 189 19.92 -0.92 -17.11
CA THR A 189 19.56 0.50 -17.09
C THR A 189 18.35 0.73 -16.19
N TRP A 190 18.56 1.39 -15.06
CA TRP A 190 17.50 1.70 -14.09
C TRP A 190 16.82 3.02 -14.39
N LYS A 191 15.50 3.03 -14.33
CA LYS A 191 14.65 4.20 -14.51
C LYS A 191 13.76 4.38 -13.28
N PRO A 192 13.59 5.61 -12.78
CA PRO A 192 12.63 5.90 -11.72
C PRO A 192 11.20 5.50 -12.13
N LEU A 193 10.41 5.01 -11.17
CA LEU A 193 9.03 4.59 -11.36
C LEU A 193 8.11 5.19 -10.30
N ALA A 194 6.85 5.44 -10.67
CA ALA A 194 5.83 6.02 -9.81
C ALA A 194 6.15 7.43 -9.23
N ASN A 195 7.00 8.22 -9.89
CA ASN A 195 7.49 9.53 -9.40
C ASN A 195 6.38 10.58 -9.12
N LYS A 196 5.15 10.37 -9.59
CA LYS A 196 3.99 11.26 -9.33
C LYS A 196 3.26 10.94 -8.02
N VAL A 197 3.72 9.91 -7.31
CA VAL A 197 3.25 9.52 -5.97
C VAL A 197 4.37 9.81 -4.98
N LYS A 198 4.05 10.44 -3.85
CA LYS A 198 5.03 10.64 -2.78
C LYS A 198 5.42 9.29 -2.16
N GLN A 199 6.72 9.02 -2.09
CA GLN A 199 7.31 7.77 -1.62
C GLN A 199 7.93 7.98 -0.22
N THR A 200 7.06 8.29 0.76
CA THR A 200 7.43 8.59 2.16
C THR A 200 7.32 7.33 3.02
N THR A 201 6.48 7.33 4.06
CA THR A 201 6.32 6.19 4.96
C THR A 201 5.45 5.08 4.35
N ILE A 202 5.48 3.90 4.99
CA ILE A 202 4.77 2.69 4.56
C ILE A 202 3.69 2.30 5.57
N GLY A 203 4.08 1.97 6.81
CA GLY A 203 3.17 1.48 7.84
C GLY A 203 2.59 0.10 7.54
N TYR A 204 1.35 -0.14 7.95
CA TYR A 204 0.67 -1.43 7.76
C TYR A 204 0.55 -1.79 6.28
N LYS A 205 0.19 -0.82 5.42
CA LYS A 205 0.05 -1.06 4.00
C LYS A 205 0.18 0.21 3.16
N ARG A 206 1.06 0.15 2.16
CA ARG A 206 1.20 1.16 1.11
C ARG A 206 1.03 0.52 -0.25
N ILE A 207 0.05 0.98 -1.04
CA ILE A 207 -0.20 0.52 -2.41
C ILE A 207 0.14 1.64 -3.38
N ILE A 208 1.08 1.39 -4.28
CA ILE A 208 1.58 2.36 -5.26
C ILE A 208 1.11 1.97 -6.65
N PRO A 209 0.22 2.74 -7.30
CA PRO A 209 0.01 2.62 -8.75
C PRO A 209 1.26 3.13 -9.48
N LEU A 210 1.88 2.25 -10.27
CA LEU A 210 3.18 2.52 -10.88
C LEU A 210 3.13 3.61 -11.96
N ASN A 211 1.96 3.86 -12.54
CA ASN A 211 1.73 4.99 -13.44
C ASN A 211 1.59 6.34 -12.73
N GLY A 212 1.60 6.33 -11.39
CA GLY A 212 1.57 7.51 -10.56
C GLY A 212 0.19 8.16 -10.40
N SER A 213 -0.89 7.48 -10.78
CA SER A 213 -2.27 8.00 -10.67
C SER A 213 -3.17 7.06 -9.88
N THR A 214 -3.91 7.59 -8.91
CA THR A 214 -4.96 6.83 -8.20
C THR A 214 -6.29 6.85 -8.96
N ALA A 215 -6.57 7.92 -9.72
CA ALA A 215 -7.81 8.04 -10.51
C ALA A 215 -7.81 7.15 -11.75
N ASN A 216 -6.68 7.07 -12.46
CA ASN A 216 -6.51 6.23 -13.65
C ASN A 216 -5.51 5.10 -13.37
N SER A 217 -5.69 4.40 -12.26
CA SER A 217 -4.64 3.53 -11.70
C SER A 217 -4.34 2.26 -12.49
N TYR A 218 -5.30 1.78 -13.30
CA TYR A 218 -5.18 0.52 -14.05
C TYR A 218 -4.87 0.75 -15.53
N GLY A 219 -3.74 1.39 -15.81
CA GLY A 219 -3.27 1.63 -17.17
C GLY A 219 -2.74 0.36 -17.88
N SER A 220 -1.99 0.58 -18.97
CA SER A 220 -1.32 -0.49 -19.74
C SER A 220 -0.25 -1.26 -18.95
N GLY A 221 0.17 -0.74 -17.80
CA GLY A 221 1.29 -1.27 -17.04
C GLY A 221 2.65 -0.92 -17.65
N PHE A 222 3.70 -1.42 -17.03
CA PHE A 222 5.10 -1.23 -17.42
C PHE A 222 5.72 -2.61 -17.61
N GLU A 223 6.36 -2.84 -18.75
CA GLU A 223 7.22 -4.00 -18.93
C GLU A 223 8.47 -3.84 -18.06
N ALA A 224 8.71 -4.78 -17.16
CA ALA A 224 9.84 -4.77 -16.24
C ALA A 224 10.51 -6.15 -16.18
N LYS A 225 11.83 -6.17 -16.40
CA LYS A 225 12.67 -7.34 -16.12
C LYS A 225 13.13 -7.38 -14.67
N ALA A 226 13.21 -6.21 -14.03
CA ALA A 226 13.36 -6.12 -12.58
C ALA A 226 12.71 -4.86 -12.02
N ILE A 227 12.28 -4.96 -10.77
CA ILE A 227 11.82 -3.85 -9.93
C ILE A 227 12.77 -3.75 -8.73
N ARG A 228 13.07 -2.51 -8.34
CA ARG A 228 13.91 -2.21 -7.19
C ARG A 228 13.18 -1.26 -6.26
N ILE A 229 13.16 -1.59 -4.98
CA ILE A 229 12.66 -0.74 -3.91
C ILE A 229 13.86 -0.34 -3.06
N HIS A 230 14.19 0.93 -3.06
CA HIS A 230 15.27 1.50 -2.26
C HIS A 230 14.67 2.19 -1.05
N ILE A 231 14.81 1.61 0.14
CA ILE A 231 14.49 2.29 1.39
C ILE A 231 15.66 3.23 1.69
N LYS A 232 15.37 4.54 1.71
CA LYS A 232 16.40 5.60 1.78
C LYS A 232 16.65 6.07 3.20
N ASP A 233 15.62 6.05 4.03
CA ASP A 233 15.71 6.49 5.42
C ASP A 233 14.62 5.82 6.27
N ALA A 234 14.94 5.59 7.54
CA ALA A 234 14.08 4.97 8.52
C ALA A 234 14.46 5.36 9.96
N LYS A 235 13.48 5.33 10.87
CA LYS A 235 13.70 5.59 12.31
C LYS A 235 14.65 4.57 12.94
N ALA A 236 14.59 3.31 12.49
CA ALA A 236 15.43 2.19 12.86
C ALA A 236 15.60 1.25 11.66
N CYS A 237 16.35 0.15 11.81
CA CYS A 237 16.51 -0.83 10.74
C CYS A 237 15.15 -1.28 10.16
N PRO A 238 14.96 -1.26 8.83
CA PRO A 238 13.69 -1.66 8.23
C PRO A 238 13.30 -3.10 8.58
N VAL A 239 12.01 -3.29 8.84
CA VAL A 239 11.39 -4.61 9.06
C VAL A 239 10.12 -4.68 8.22
N MET A 240 10.12 -5.57 7.24
CA MET A 240 9.09 -5.65 6.20
C MET A 240 8.45 -7.02 6.25
N SER A 241 7.13 -7.07 6.36
CA SER A 241 6.38 -8.33 6.42
C SER A 241 6.06 -8.87 5.04
N ASP A 242 5.75 -7.99 4.07
CA ASP A 242 5.27 -8.42 2.76
C ASP A 242 5.52 -7.34 1.71
N ILE A 243 5.91 -7.80 0.51
CA ILE A 243 5.97 -7.00 -0.71
C ILE A 243 5.30 -7.79 -1.83
N ALA A 244 4.32 -7.17 -2.48
CA ALA A 244 3.63 -7.75 -3.62
C ALA A 244 3.73 -6.84 -4.85
N ILE A 245 3.87 -7.46 -6.02
CA ILE A 245 3.95 -6.78 -7.32
C ILE A 245 2.88 -7.36 -8.22
N TYR A 246 2.06 -6.52 -8.84
CA TYR A 246 0.89 -6.93 -9.65
C TYR A 246 0.93 -6.23 -11.00
#